data_AF-A0A3C0KBS4-F1
#
_entry.id   AF-A0A3C0KBS4-F1
#
_cell.length_a   1.000
_cell.length_b   1.000
_cell.length_c   1.000
_cell.angle_alpha   90.00
_cell.angle_beta   90.00
_cell.angle_gamma   90.00
#
_symmetry.space_group_name_H-M   'P 1'
#
loop_
_entity.id
_entity.type
_entity.pdbx_description
1 polymer ?
#
loop_
_entity_poly.entity_id
_entity_poly.type
_entity_poly.pdbx_seq_one_letter_code
_entity_poly.pdbx_strand_id
1 'polypeptide(L)' 'MPQSYAEFHRRSIEDRDGFWREQAELIDWHRPFDQVCDYSQPPFARWF' A
#
# COMPACT_ATOMS: atom_id res chain seq x y z
N MET A 1 2.27 8.02 -21.74
CA MET A 1 1.64 6.69 -21.90
C MET A 1 1.02 6.32 -20.56
N PRO A 2 -0.23 5.86 -20.51
CA PRO A 2 -0.78 5.30 -19.27
C PRO A 2 0.13 4.16 -18.79
N GLN A 3 0.32 4.04 -17.48
CA GLN A 3 1.12 2.97 -16.89
C GLN A 3 0.54 1.62 -17.32
N SER A 4 1.40 0.70 -17.78
CA SER A 4 0.93 -0.64 -18.14
C SER A 4 0.49 -1.39 -16.88
N TYR A 5 -0.45 -2.32 -17.04
CA TYR A 5 -0.87 -3.20 -15.94
C TYR A 5 0.34 -3.92 -15.30
N ALA A 6 1.30 -4.34 -16.12
CA ALA A 6 2.51 -5.01 -15.64
C ALA A 6 3.35 -4.11 -14.72
N GLU A 7 3.53 -2.83 -15.09
CA GLU A 7 4.27 -1.87 -14.26
C GLU A 7 3.50 -1.51 -12.99
N PHE A 8 2.18 -1.36 -13.08
CA PHE A 8 1.32 -1.09 -11.93
C PHE A 8 1.35 -2.24 -10.92
N HIS A 9 1.17 -3.47 -11.40
CA HIS A 9 1.26 -4.69 -10.58
C HIS A 9 2.66 -4.84 -9.96
N ARG A 10 3.73 -4.65 -10.74
CA ARG A 10 5.10 -4.73 -10.24
C ARG A 10 5.33 -3.74 -9.10
N ARG A 11 4.89 -2.48 -9.26
CA ARG A 11 5.02 -1.44 -8.23
C ARG A 11 4.28 -1.81 -6.95
N SER A 12 3.09 -2.42 -7.05
CA SER A 12 2.30 -2.85 -5.88
C SER A 12 3.00 -3.88 -4.99
N ILE A 13 4.01 -4.57 -5.52
CA ILE A 13 4.79 -5.59 -4.82
C ILE A 13 6.17 -5.04 -4.42
N GLU A 14 6.90 -4.42 -5.35
CA GLU A 14 8.27 -3.95 -5.14
C GLU A 14 8.33 -2.69 -4.24
N ASP A 15 7.36 -1.79 -4.38
CA ASP A 15 7.19 -0.59 -3.57
C ASP A 15 5.85 -0.65 -2.85
N ARG A 16 5.67 -1.72 -2.07
CA ARG A 16 4.41 -2.03 -1.39
C ARG A 16 3.91 -0.85 -0.54
N ASP A 17 4.78 -0.31 0.33
CA ASP A 17 4.38 0.72 1.28
C ASP A 17 4.08 2.06 0.59
N GLY A 18 4.87 2.44 -0.43
CA GLY A 18 4.61 3.65 -1.21
C GLY A 18 3.34 3.53 -2.06
N PHE A 19 3.20 2.41 -2.77
CA PHE A 19 2.04 2.14 -3.60
C PHE A 19 0.74 2.12 -2.77
N TRP A 20 0.69 1.33 -1.70
CA TRP A 20 -0.53 1.19 -0.90
C TRP A 20 -0.83 2.44 -0.07
N ARG A 21 0.16 3.30 0.25
CA ARG A 21 -0.09 4.64 0.80
C ARG A 21 -0.88 5.49 -0.18
N GLU A 22 -0.40 5.61 -1.42
CA GLU A 22 -1.06 6.39 -2.48
C GLU A 22 -2.48 5.87 -2.75
N GLN A 23 -2.67 4.55 -2.77
CA GLN A 23 -4.00 3.96 -2.95
C GLN A 23 -4.92 4.22 -1.74
N ALA A 24 -4.37 4.22 -0.52
CA ALA A 24 -5.15 4.45 0.69
C ALA A 24 -5.55 5.92 0.89
N GLU A 25 -4.85 6.87 0.27
CA GLU A 25 -5.26 8.30 0.23
C GLU A 25 -6.58 8.52 -0.53
N LEU A 26 -6.99 7.57 -1.36
CA LEU A 26 -8.27 7.61 -2.09
C LEU A 26 -9.48 7.24 -1.22
N ILE A 27 -9.25 6.71 -0.02
CA ILE A 27 -10.29 6.31 0.92
C ILE A 27 -10.59 7.50 1.84
N ASP A 28 -11.88 7.78 2.06
CA ASP A 28 -12.30 8.76 3.06
C ASP A 28 -12.26 8.12 4.45
N TRP A 29 -11.15 8.36 5.16
CA TRP A 29 -10.93 7.81 6.48
C TRP A 29 -11.56 8.70 7.56
N HIS A 30 -12.33 8.09 8.45
CA HIS A 30 -12.74 8.78 9.69
C HIS A 30 -11.53 9.15 10.56
N ARG A 31 -10.49 8.29 10.58
CA ARG A 31 -9.19 8.58 11.17
C ARG A 31 -8.10 8.13 10.18
N PRO A 32 -7.14 8.99 9.80
CA PRO A 32 -6.01 8.61 8.95
C PRO A 32 -5.21 7.44 9.53
N PHE A 33 -4.70 6.56 8.66
CA PHE A 33 -3.80 5.49 9.06
C PHE A 33 -2.41 6.03 9.40
N ASP A 34 -1.72 5.37 10.33
CA ASP A 34 -0.37 5.77 10.76
C ASP A 34 0.72 4.98 10.01
N GLN A 35 0.45 3.73 9.64
CA GLN A 35 1.40 2.83 8.95
C GLN A 35 0.68 1.96 7.91
N VAL A 36 1.27 1.80 6.72
CA VAL A 36 0.66 1.02 5.64
C VAL A 36 0.71 -0.47 5.94
N CYS A 37 1.91 -1.01 6.19
CA CYS A 37 2.12 -2.41 6.50
C CYS A 37 3.07 -2.53 7.69
N ASP A 38 2.58 -3.06 8.80
CA ASP A 38 3.39 -3.49 9.92
C ASP A 38 3.62 -5.01 9.84
N TYR A 39 4.88 -5.37 9.59
CA TYR A 39 5.35 -6.75 9.54
C TYR A 39 6.39 -7.06 10.62
N SER A 40 6.35 -6.32 11.73
CA SER A 40 7.27 -6.53 12.87
C SER A 40 7.10 -7.88 13.57
N GLN A 41 5.94 -8.55 13.41
CA GLN A 41 5.63 -9.85 14.04
C GLN A 41 5.20 -10.91 13.01
N PRO A 42 6.14 -11.45 12.19
CA PRO A 42 5.83 -12.54 11.27
C PRO A 42 5.20 -13.76 11.98
N PRO A 43 4.24 -14.48 11.35
CA PRO A 43 3.78 -14.34 9.97
C PRO A 43 2.62 -13.33 9.79
N PHE A 44 2.29 -12.55 10.83
CA PHE A 44 1.14 -11.66 10.82
C PHE A 44 1.52 -10.28 10.30
N ALA A 45 0.86 -9.86 9.22
CA ALA A 45 0.92 -8.48 8.74
C ALA A 45 -0.31 -7.72 9.24
N ARG A 46 -0.10 -6.54 9.83
CA ARG A 46 -1.17 -5.58 10.11
C ARG A 46 -1.13 -4.51 9.04
N TRP A 47 -2.29 -4.19 8.49
CA TRP A 47 -2.43 -3.16 7.45
C TRP A 47 -3.27 -2.02 7.98
N PHE A 48 -2.78 -0.79 7.77
CA PHE A 48 -3.41 0.49 8.15
C PHE A 48 -3.65 0.69 9.65
#